data_AF-A0A8J4K5L7-F1
#
_entry.id   AF-A0A8J4K5L7-F1
#
_cell.length_a   1.000
_cell.length_b   1.000
_cell.length_c   1.000
_cell.angle_alpha   90.00
_cell.angle_beta   90.00
_cell.angle_gamma   90.00
#
_symmetry.space_group_name_H-M   'P 1'
#
loop_
_entity.id
_entity.type
_entity.pdbx_description
1 polymer ?
#
loop_
_entity_poly.entity_id
_entity_poly.type
_entity_poly.pdbx_seq_one_letter_code
_entity_poly.pdbx_strand_id
1 'polypeptide(L)'
;QVCKCNQETKPAACGLMVACFFPCSAECPYHKPLGFESGAVTPDQISCSNPDQYTGWYSSWTANKARLNGQGFGCAWLSKYQDNGQWLQIDLKEVKVISGILTQGRCDADEWMTKYSMQYRTDENLNWVYYKDQTGNNRVFYGNSDRSSSVQNLLRPPIVARYIRLIPLGWHVRIAIRMELLECLGKCG
;
A
#
# COMPACT_ATOMS: atom_id res chain seq x y z
N GLN A 1 22.45 7.23 9.60
CA GLN A 1 21.92 8.58 9.82
C GLN A 1 20.55 8.67 9.20
N VAL A 2 19.53 8.97 10.00
CA VAL A 2 18.13 9.10 9.55
C VAL A 2 17.91 10.52 9.05
N CYS A 3 17.52 10.69 7.79
CA CYS A 3 17.21 12.01 7.23
C CYS A 3 15.74 12.36 7.50
N LYS A 4 15.49 13.36 8.35
CA LYS A 4 14.18 14.02 8.50
C LYS A 4 14.11 15.21 7.53
N CYS A 5 13.06 15.29 6.73
CA CYS A 5 12.74 16.49 5.95
C CYS A 5 11.81 17.39 6.78
N ASN A 6 12.30 18.55 7.21
CA ASN A 6 11.45 19.63 7.73
C ASN A 6 11.10 20.59 6.58
N GLN A 7 9.82 20.91 6.45
CA GLN A 7 9.32 21.96 5.57
C GLN A 7 9.51 23.31 6.27
N GLU A 8 10.45 24.15 5.81
CA GLU A 8 10.36 25.60 6.01
C GLU A 8 11.30 26.39 5.07
N THR A 9 10.67 27.17 4.18
CA THR A 9 11.03 28.51 3.68
C THR A 9 12.39 28.80 3.00
N LYS A 10 12.34 29.02 1.66
CA LYS A 10 12.90 30.08 0.76
C LYS A 10 14.31 30.73 1.00
N PRO A 11 14.93 31.32 -0.06
CA PRO A 11 16.33 31.09 -0.43
C PRO A 11 17.32 32.11 0.15
N ALA A 12 18.51 31.64 0.53
CA ALA A 12 19.67 32.49 0.76
C ALA A 12 20.87 31.92 -0.02
N ALA A 13 21.36 32.69 -0.99
CA ALA A 13 22.61 32.42 -1.68
C ALA A 13 23.78 32.86 -0.78
N CYS A 14 24.74 31.97 -0.50
CA CYS A 14 26.14 32.33 -0.25
C CYS A 14 27.04 31.09 -0.15
N GLY A 15 28.13 31.07 -0.94
CA GLY A 15 29.42 30.46 -0.58
C GLY A 15 29.58 28.93 -0.59
N LEU A 16 30.40 28.43 -1.53
CA LEU A 16 31.29 27.26 -1.43
C LEU A 16 30.99 26.22 -0.32
N MET A 17 29.96 25.42 -0.54
CA MET A 17 29.89 24.01 -0.14
C MET A 17 28.86 23.40 -1.07
N VAL A 18 29.09 22.18 -1.55
CA VAL A 18 28.12 21.43 -2.34
C VAL A 18 26.93 21.14 -1.43
N ALA A 19 26.04 22.10 -1.31
CA ALA A 19 24.74 21.93 -0.72
C ALA A 19 24.00 20.98 -1.66
N CYS A 20 23.69 19.77 -1.17
CA CYS A 20 22.76 18.87 -1.82
C CYS A 20 21.39 19.54 -1.88
N PHE A 21 21.20 20.43 -2.85
CA PHE A 21 19.89 20.82 -3.37
C PHE A 21 19.34 19.63 -4.14
N PHE A 22 18.94 18.58 -3.44
CA PHE A 22 17.85 17.78 -3.96
C PHE A 22 16.59 18.59 -3.65
N PRO A 23 15.93 19.22 -4.64
CA PRO A 23 14.53 19.56 -4.43
C PRO A 23 13.86 18.28 -3.96
N CYS A 24 13.05 18.36 -2.91
CA CYS A 24 12.19 17.26 -2.48
C CYS A 24 11.31 16.93 -3.69
N SER A 25 11.76 16.00 -4.52
CA SER A 25 11.12 15.71 -5.79
C SER A 25 9.77 15.12 -5.43
N ALA A 26 8.69 15.72 -5.94
CA ALA A 26 7.34 15.18 -5.81
C ALA A 26 7.21 13.78 -6.46
N GLU A 27 8.24 13.36 -7.19
CA GLU A 27 8.31 12.10 -7.94
C GLU A 27 9.54 11.30 -7.54
N CYS A 28 9.30 10.06 -7.14
CA CYS A 28 10.32 9.09 -6.79
C CYS A 28 11.02 8.57 -8.04
N PRO A 29 12.34 8.76 -8.20
CA PRO A 29 13.04 8.30 -9.40
C PRO A 29 13.15 6.77 -9.48
N TYR A 30 13.09 6.09 -8.33
CA TYR A 30 13.08 4.63 -8.24
C TYR A 30 12.00 4.15 -7.28
N HIS A 31 11.19 3.22 -7.77
CA HIS A 31 10.19 2.49 -6.99
C HIS A 31 10.75 1.11 -6.68
N LYS A 32 10.87 0.79 -5.39
CA LYS A 32 11.31 -0.54 -4.95
C LYS A 32 10.14 -1.28 -4.31
N PRO A 33 9.88 -2.55 -4.66
CA PRO A 33 8.90 -3.35 -3.94
C PRO A 33 9.36 -3.56 -2.50
N LEU A 34 8.43 -3.38 -1.56
CA LEU A 34 8.69 -3.56 -0.13
C LEU A 34 9.08 -5.01 0.19
N GLY A 35 8.60 -5.95 -0.61
CA GLY A 35 8.95 -7.36 -0.56
C GLY A 35 7.81 -8.23 -0.06
N PHE A 36 6.58 -7.99 -0.52
CA PHE A 36 5.50 -8.97 -0.35
C PHE A 36 5.80 -10.22 -1.16
N GLU A 37 6.24 -10.05 -2.41
CA GLU A 37 6.68 -11.15 -3.29
C GLU A 37 8.00 -11.79 -2.81
N SER A 38 8.99 -10.98 -2.44
CA SER A 38 10.30 -11.48 -1.97
C SER A 38 10.26 -12.06 -0.54
N GLY A 39 9.15 -11.91 0.17
CA GLY A 39 8.96 -12.41 1.53
C GLY A 39 9.63 -11.58 2.63
N ALA A 40 10.16 -10.39 2.31
CA ALA A 40 10.69 -9.46 3.30
C ALA A 40 9.60 -8.95 4.27
N VAL A 41 8.35 -8.86 3.79
CA VAL A 41 7.20 -8.54 4.63
C VAL A 41 6.75 -9.80 5.36
N THR A 42 6.90 -9.79 6.69
CA THR A 42 6.46 -10.90 7.55
C THR A 42 4.94 -11.01 7.59
N PRO A 43 4.36 -12.21 7.72
CA PRO A 43 2.91 -12.39 7.82
C PRO A 43 2.28 -11.54 8.93
N ASP A 44 2.97 -11.38 10.06
CA ASP A 44 2.49 -10.61 11.21
C ASP A 44 2.29 -9.12 10.91
N GLN A 45 2.88 -8.62 9.83
CA GLN A 45 2.72 -7.24 9.37
C GLN A 45 1.43 -7.03 8.58
N ILE A 46 0.73 -8.09 8.17
CA ILE A 46 -0.47 -8.00 7.36
C ILE A 46 -1.66 -8.42 8.21
N SER A 47 -2.53 -7.47 8.51
CA SER A 47 -3.76 -7.70 9.28
C SER A 47 -4.99 -7.41 8.43
N CYS A 48 -6.12 -8.02 8.75
CA CYS A 48 -7.38 -7.78 8.06
C CYS A 48 -8.50 -7.55 9.07
N SER A 49 -9.63 -7.03 8.59
CA SER A 49 -10.82 -6.74 9.42
C SER A 49 -11.45 -7.96 10.08
N ASN A 50 -11.33 -9.15 9.49
CA ASN A 50 -12.01 -10.37 9.96
C ASN A 50 -11.07 -11.59 9.99
N PRO A 51 -10.01 -11.58 10.82
CA PRO A 51 -9.03 -12.66 10.85
C PRO A 51 -9.61 -13.97 11.41
N ASP A 52 -10.46 -13.90 12.43
CA ASP A 52 -10.97 -15.06 13.18
C ASP A 52 -12.04 -15.85 12.43
N GLN A 53 -12.56 -15.31 11.33
CA GLN A 53 -13.67 -15.92 10.59
C GLN A 53 -13.21 -16.91 9.51
N TYR A 54 -11.89 -17.02 9.32
CA TYR A 54 -11.24 -17.93 8.38
C TYR A 54 -10.86 -19.26 9.03
N THR A 55 -11.80 -19.86 9.77
CA THR A 55 -11.66 -21.21 10.34
C THR A 55 -12.17 -22.27 9.35
N GLY A 56 -11.46 -23.40 9.24
CA GLY A 56 -11.82 -24.52 8.34
C GLY A 56 -11.23 -24.40 6.94
N TRP A 57 -12.01 -24.74 5.90
CA TRP A 57 -11.56 -24.73 4.49
C TRP A 57 -10.98 -23.36 4.12
N TYR A 58 -11.64 -22.26 4.48
CA TYR A 58 -11.21 -20.90 4.12
C TYR A 58 -9.90 -20.41 4.77
N SER A 59 -9.27 -21.19 5.67
CA SER A 59 -7.97 -20.86 6.26
C SER A 59 -6.84 -20.67 5.23
N SER A 60 -7.01 -21.18 4.00
CA SER A 60 -6.04 -20.95 2.93
C SER A 60 -6.06 -19.51 2.39
N TRP A 61 -7.09 -18.69 2.66
CA TRP A 61 -7.27 -17.34 2.11
C TRP A 61 -7.00 -16.24 3.14
N THR A 62 -5.97 -16.42 3.96
CA THR A 62 -5.56 -15.49 5.01
C THR A 62 -4.87 -14.25 4.45
N ALA A 63 -4.78 -13.18 5.27
CA ALA A 63 -4.08 -11.94 4.93
C ALA A 63 -2.63 -12.18 4.45
N ASN A 64 -1.98 -13.22 4.96
CA ASN A 64 -0.64 -13.65 4.58
C ASN A 64 -0.49 -14.02 3.10
N LYS A 65 -1.59 -14.40 2.45
CA LYS A 65 -1.63 -14.75 1.03
C LYS A 65 -1.96 -13.56 0.12
N ALA A 66 -2.16 -12.36 0.68
CA ALA A 66 -2.31 -11.11 -0.08
C ALA A 66 -1.00 -10.62 -0.72
N ARG A 67 -0.10 -11.52 -1.09
CA ARG A 67 1.19 -11.19 -1.71
C ARG A 67 1.04 -11.18 -3.22
N LEU A 68 1.59 -10.16 -3.87
CA LEU A 68 1.63 -10.07 -5.33
C LEU A 68 2.29 -11.33 -5.92
N ASN A 69 1.73 -11.82 -7.03
CA ASN A 69 2.13 -13.06 -7.69
C ASN A 69 2.09 -14.32 -6.82
N GLY A 70 1.48 -14.27 -5.63
CA GLY A 70 1.24 -15.46 -4.82
C GLY A 70 0.40 -16.47 -5.59
N GLN A 71 1.00 -17.63 -5.87
CA GLN A 71 0.38 -18.78 -6.55
C GLN A 71 0.29 -19.97 -5.57
N GLY A 72 -0.75 -20.80 -5.69
CA GLY A 72 -0.97 -21.98 -4.84
C GLY A 72 -2.39 -22.09 -4.25
N PHE A 73 -2.59 -23.02 -3.30
CA PHE A 73 -3.89 -23.17 -2.63
C PHE A 73 -4.16 -21.93 -1.75
N GLY A 74 -5.19 -21.14 -2.12
CA GLY A 74 -5.53 -19.87 -1.45
C GLY A 74 -4.77 -18.63 -1.95
N CYS A 75 -4.78 -18.38 -3.26
CA CYS A 75 -4.12 -17.21 -3.88
C CYS A 75 -4.88 -15.87 -3.74
N ALA A 76 -5.00 -15.33 -2.53
CA ALA A 76 -5.35 -13.93 -2.23
C ALA A 76 -5.83 -13.85 -0.79
N TRP A 77 -5.86 -12.63 -0.24
CA TRP A 77 -6.79 -12.36 0.84
C TRP A 77 -8.20 -12.28 0.27
N LEU A 78 -9.10 -13.09 0.79
CA LEU A 78 -10.53 -13.01 0.53
C LEU A 78 -11.18 -12.30 1.71
N SER A 79 -12.31 -11.61 1.49
CA SER A 79 -13.20 -11.23 2.58
C SER A 79 -14.47 -12.08 2.58
N LYS A 80 -14.92 -12.51 3.76
CA LYS A 80 -16.15 -13.30 3.93
C LYS A 80 -17.36 -12.42 3.73
N TYR A 81 -17.34 -11.22 4.33
CA TYR A 81 -18.35 -10.20 4.14
C TYR A 81 -17.93 -9.23 3.04
N GLN A 82 -18.93 -8.80 2.28
CA GLN A 82 -18.78 -7.95 1.11
C GLN A 82 -19.42 -6.61 1.43
N ASP A 83 -18.78 -5.87 2.34
CA ASP A 83 -19.25 -4.60 2.85
C ASP A 83 -18.12 -3.56 2.87
N ASN A 84 -18.51 -2.29 2.94
CA ASN A 84 -17.57 -1.17 2.94
C ASN A 84 -16.83 -1.01 4.28
N GLY A 85 -17.11 -1.87 5.28
CA GLY A 85 -16.39 -1.93 6.55
C GLY A 85 -15.16 -2.83 6.54
N GLN A 86 -14.90 -3.53 5.43
CA GLN A 86 -13.73 -4.39 5.31
C GLN A 86 -12.47 -3.57 5.10
N TRP A 87 -11.35 -4.08 5.60
CA TRP A 87 -10.07 -3.44 5.38
C TRP A 87 -8.91 -4.43 5.43
N LEU A 88 -7.87 -4.12 4.67
CA LEU A 88 -6.59 -4.79 4.72
C LEU A 88 -5.56 -3.78 5.25
N GLN A 89 -4.92 -4.11 6.35
CA GLN A 89 -3.95 -3.28 7.04
C GLN A 89 -2.55 -3.86 6.92
N ILE A 90 -1.59 -2.98 6.72
CA ILE A 90 -0.17 -3.30 6.60
C ILE A 90 0.57 -2.46 7.64
N ASP A 91 1.25 -3.11 8.56
CA ASP A 91 2.20 -2.50 9.48
C ASP A 91 3.63 -2.67 8.95
N LEU A 92 4.22 -1.57 8.51
CA LEU A 92 5.59 -1.54 7.99
C LEU A 92 6.65 -1.70 9.09
N LYS A 93 6.26 -1.72 10.37
CA LYS A 93 7.10 -1.67 11.58
C LYS A 93 7.89 -0.37 11.75
N GLU A 94 8.29 0.26 10.65
CA GLU A 94 8.99 1.53 10.59
C GLU A 94 8.27 2.52 9.66
N VAL A 95 8.47 3.81 9.89
CA VAL A 95 7.93 4.87 9.02
C VAL A 95 8.69 4.85 7.70
N LYS A 96 8.00 4.56 6.60
CA LYS A 96 8.57 4.51 5.25
C LYS A 96 7.86 5.47 4.30
N VAL A 97 8.55 5.82 3.22
CA VAL A 97 7.99 6.62 2.13
C VAL A 97 7.41 5.68 1.08
N ILE A 98 6.09 5.69 0.94
CA ILE A 98 5.36 4.83 0.00
C ILE A 98 5.00 5.65 -1.22
N SER A 99 5.40 5.15 -2.37
CA SER A 99 5.31 5.81 -3.67
C SER A 99 4.26 5.17 -4.58
N GLY A 100 3.79 3.97 -4.26
CA GLY A 100 2.80 3.27 -5.07
C GLY A 100 2.32 1.98 -4.43
N ILE A 101 1.28 1.43 -5.03
CA ILE A 101 0.64 0.18 -4.64
C ILE A 101 0.38 -0.60 -5.92
N LEU A 102 0.80 -1.86 -5.96
CA LEU A 102 0.34 -2.82 -6.97
C LEU A 102 -0.77 -3.66 -6.37
N THR A 103 -1.78 -3.93 -7.18
CA THR A 103 -2.95 -4.72 -6.81
C THR A 103 -3.19 -5.78 -7.87
N GLN A 104 -3.61 -6.98 -7.47
CA GLN A 104 -3.83 -8.13 -8.35
C GLN A 104 -5.04 -8.93 -7.85
N GLY A 105 -5.84 -9.46 -8.78
CA GLY A 105 -7.01 -10.30 -8.44
C GLY A 105 -6.63 -11.68 -7.90
N ARG A 106 -7.63 -12.53 -7.62
CA ARG A 106 -7.43 -13.91 -7.14
C ARG A 106 -6.92 -14.82 -8.27
N CYS A 107 -6.03 -15.78 -7.98
CA CYS A 107 -5.52 -16.68 -9.05
C CYS A 107 -6.55 -17.75 -9.50
N ASP A 108 -7.45 -18.13 -8.61
CA ASP A 108 -8.25 -19.36 -8.69
C ASP A 108 -9.71 -19.12 -9.15
N ALA A 109 -10.22 -17.90 -8.97
CA ALA A 109 -11.57 -17.53 -9.39
C ALA A 109 -11.60 -16.09 -9.94
N ASP A 110 -12.63 -15.77 -10.72
CA ASP A 110 -12.87 -14.46 -11.30
C ASP A 110 -13.43 -13.46 -10.27
N GLU A 111 -12.64 -13.26 -9.21
CA GLU A 111 -12.92 -12.39 -8.06
C GLU A 111 -11.79 -11.37 -7.90
N TRP A 112 -12.14 -10.09 -7.81
CA TRP A 112 -11.17 -9.02 -7.66
C TRP A 112 -11.78 -7.74 -7.10
N MET A 113 -10.93 -6.89 -6.54
CA MET A 113 -11.29 -5.54 -6.10
C MET A 113 -11.24 -4.56 -7.28
N THR A 114 -12.34 -3.85 -7.55
CA THR A 114 -12.44 -2.91 -8.68
C THR A 114 -12.15 -1.47 -8.27
N LYS A 115 -12.49 -1.08 -7.04
CA LYS A 115 -12.24 0.26 -6.51
C LYS A 115 -11.85 0.18 -5.04
N TYR A 116 -10.95 1.05 -4.62
CA TYR A 116 -10.56 1.16 -3.22
C TYR A 116 -10.16 2.57 -2.82
N SER A 117 -10.26 2.83 -1.53
CA SER A 117 -9.66 4.01 -0.90
C SER A 117 -8.49 3.57 -0.02
N MET A 118 -7.57 4.50 0.19
CA MET A 118 -6.41 4.29 1.04
C MET A 118 -6.47 5.22 2.24
N GLN A 119 -6.27 4.66 3.42
CA GLN A 119 -5.95 5.37 4.63
C GLN A 119 -4.53 5.06 5.05
N TYR A 120 -3.90 5.99 5.74
CA TYR A 120 -2.56 5.80 6.26
C TYR A 120 -2.39 6.54 7.58
N ARG A 121 -1.36 6.12 8.32
CA ARG A 121 -1.02 6.68 9.62
C ARG A 121 0.47 6.46 9.93
N THR A 122 1.11 7.43 10.58
CA THR A 122 2.54 7.33 10.96
C THR A 122 2.75 6.65 12.30
N ASP A 123 1.85 6.86 13.25
CA ASP A 123 1.99 6.39 14.64
C ASP A 123 0.70 5.77 15.17
N GLU A 124 0.80 4.80 16.07
CA GLU A 124 -0.36 4.08 16.59
C GLU A 124 -1.37 4.97 17.34
N ASN A 125 -0.91 6.06 17.91
CA ASN A 125 -1.75 7.00 18.68
C ASN A 125 -2.45 8.05 17.80
N LEU A 126 -2.15 8.11 16.51
CA LEU A 126 -2.76 9.07 15.60
C LEU A 126 -4.05 8.53 15.00
N ASN A 127 -4.86 9.44 14.45
CA ASN A 127 -6.04 9.08 13.67
C ASN A 127 -5.64 8.64 12.25
N TRP A 128 -6.47 7.80 11.64
CA TRP A 128 -6.32 7.42 10.24
C TRP A 128 -6.58 8.61 9.33
N VAL A 129 -5.68 8.86 8.38
CA VAL A 129 -5.80 9.93 7.39
C VAL A 129 -6.12 9.32 6.04
N TYR A 130 -7.18 9.81 5.38
CA TYR A 130 -7.49 9.42 4.01
C TYR A 130 -6.48 10.03 3.05
N TYR A 131 -6.07 9.25 2.05
CA TYR A 131 -5.29 9.77 0.94
C TYR A 131 -6.13 10.72 0.11
N LYS A 132 -5.63 11.95 -0.03
CA LYS A 132 -6.27 13.01 -0.80
C LYS A 132 -5.53 13.22 -2.09
N ASP A 133 -6.28 13.50 -3.15
CA ASP A 133 -5.72 13.90 -4.43
C ASP A 133 -5.24 15.36 -4.40
N GLN A 134 -4.59 15.82 -5.48
CA GLN A 134 -4.17 17.21 -5.67
C GLN A 134 -5.32 18.23 -5.55
N THR A 135 -6.56 17.77 -5.75
CA THR A 135 -7.78 18.58 -5.60
C THR A 135 -8.32 18.63 -4.16
N GLY A 136 -7.69 17.93 -3.21
CA GLY A 136 -8.10 17.87 -1.81
C GLY A 136 -9.23 16.87 -1.50
N ASN A 137 -9.77 16.21 -2.53
CA ASN A 137 -10.80 15.18 -2.38
C ASN A 137 -10.20 13.82 -2.03
N ASN A 138 -10.99 12.97 -1.37
CA ASN A 138 -10.59 11.58 -1.09
C ASN A 138 -10.33 10.86 -2.42
N ARG A 139 -9.10 10.39 -2.60
CA ARG A 139 -8.69 9.71 -3.83
C ARG A 139 -9.22 8.29 -3.82
N VAL A 140 -9.97 7.95 -4.86
CA VAL A 140 -10.39 6.58 -5.16
C VAL A 140 -9.45 6.01 -6.21
N PHE A 141 -8.87 4.86 -5.91
CA PHE A 141 -8.04 4.11 -6.84
C PHE A 141 -8.88 3.09 -7.57
N TYR A 142 -8.55 2.91 -8.85
CA TYR A 142 -9.08 1.83 -9.66
C TYR A 142 -8.19 0.61 -9.47
N GLY A 143 -8.79 -0.48 -9.02
CA GLY A 143 -8.13 -1.76 -8.83
C GLY A 143 -8.09 -2.56 -10.12
N ASN A 144 -8.34 -3.85 -10.00
CA ASN A 144 -8.23 -4.81 -11.08
C ASN A 144 -9.49 -4.85 -11.94
N SER A 145 -9.32 -5.23 -13.20
CA SER A 145 -10.42 -5.54 -14.13
C SER A 145 -10.51 -7.03 -14.45
N ASP A 146 -9.54 -7.81 -13.99
CA ASP A 146 -9.40 -9.23 -14.24
C ASP A 146 -8.63 -9.90 -13.09
N ARG A 147 -8.62 -11.24 -13.11
CA ARG A 147 -8.05 -12.06 -12.03
C ARG A 147 -6.52 -12.09 -11.99
N SER A 148 -5.85 -11.88 -13.12
CA SER A 148 -4.42 -12.15 -13.29
C SER A 148 -3.55 -10.90 -13.44
N SER A 149 -4.06 -9.85 -14.06
CA SER A 149 -3.26 -8.66 -14.35
C SER A 149 -3.02 -7.87 -13.08
N SER A 150 -1.79 -7.41 -12.91
CA SER A 150 -1.45 -6.47 -11.85
C SER A 150 -1.74 -5.04 -12.32
N VAL A 151 -2.37 -4.26 -11.46
CA VAL A 151 -2.64 -2.84 -11.67
C VAL A 151 -1.77 -2.05 -10.71
N GLN A 152 -0.94 -1.16 -11.27
CA GLN A 152 -0.06 -0.28 -10.54
C GLN A 152 -0.70 1.09 -10.35
N ASN A 153 -0.88 1.47 -9.09
CA ASN A 153 -1.38 2.78 -8.68
C ASN A 153 -0.26 3.56 -7.98
N LEU A 154 0.31 4.53 -8.69
CA LEU A 154 1.33 5.42 -8.13
C LEU A 154 0.68 6.52 -7.28
N LEU A 155 1.30 6.82 -6.15
CA LEU A 155 0.89 7.88 -5.22
C LEU A 155 1.62 9.17 -5.58
N ARG A 156 0.87 10.21 -5.96
CA ARG A 156 1.39 11.55 -6.23
C ARG A 156 0.55 12.58 -5.46
N PRO A 157 1.02 13.09 -4.31
CA PRO A 157 2.37 12.92 -3.75
C PRO A 157 2.57 11.54 -3.08
N PRO A 158 3.84 11.08 -2.93
CA PRO A 158 4.15 9.92 -2.09
C PRO A 158 3.78 10.21 -0.64
N ILE A 159 3.42 9.16 0.10
CA ILE A 159 3.01 9.28 1.51
C ILE A 159 4.11 8.80 2.44
N VAL A 160 4.18 9.43 3.61
CA VAL A 160 5.02 8.95 4.72
C VAL A 160 4.10 8.26 5.71
N ALA A 161 4.25 6.94 5.86
CA ALA A 161 3.36 6.14 6.69
C ALA A 161 4.10 4.96 7.31
N ARG A 162 3.60 4.49 8.45
CA ARG A 162 3.97 3.20 9.05
C ARG A 162 2.84 2.20 8.90
N TYR A 163 1.61 2.65 9.10
CA TYR A 163 0.41 1.86 8.94
C TYR A 163 -0.31 2.31 7.67
N ILE A 164 -0.63 1.36 6.81
CA ILE A 164 -1.44 1.58 5.61
C ILE A 164 -2.68 0.70 5.72
N ARG A 165 -3.82 1.25 5.35
CA ARG A 165 -5.08 0.53 5.30
C ARG A 165 -5.73 0.73 3.94
N LEU A 166 -5.98 -0.36 3.23
CA LEU A 166 -6.79 -0.38 2.02
C LEU A 166 -8.23 -0.71 2.39
N ILE A 167 -9.15 0.08 1.88
CA ILE A 167 -10.59 -0.08 2.08
C ILE A 167 -11.22 -0.32 0.71
N PRO A 168 -11.73 -1.53 0.43
CA PRO A 168 -12.50 -1.79 -0.79
C PRO A 168 -13.75 -0.92 -0.82
N LEU A 169 -13.97 -0.27 -1.96
CA LEU A 169 -15.19 0.49 -2.26
C LEU A 169 -16.04 -0.21 -3.33
N GLY A 170 -15.44 -1.13 -4.08
CA GLY A 170 -16.12 -1.95 -5.08
C GLY A 170 -15.33 -3.20 -5.40
N TRP A 171 -16.04 -4.28 -5.73
CA TRP A 171 -15.49 -5.59 -6.04
C TRP A 171 -16.35 -6.31 -7.07
N HIS A 172 -15.76 -7.30 -7.71
CA HIS A 172 -16.44 -8.22 -8.62
C HIS A 172 -16.61 -9.57 -7.90
N VAL A 173 -17.85 -9.99 -7.68
CA VAL A 173 -18.25 -11.23 -6.97
C VAL A 173 -17.85 -11.25 -5.50
N ARG A 174 -16.56 -11.19 -5.18
CA ARG A 174 -16.00 -11.06 -3.83
C ARG A 174 -14.78 -10.15 -3.80
N ILE A 175 -14.57 -9.47 -2.68
CA ILE A 175 -13.33 -8.81 -2.29
C ILE A 175 -12.26 -9.89 -2.22
N ALA A 176 -11.42 -9.90 -3.24
CA ALA A 176 -10.19 -10.66 -3.27
C ALA A 176 -9.08 -9.76 -3.81
N ILE A 177 -7.94 -9.74 -3.13
CA ILE A 177 -6.80 -8.93 -3.53
C ILE A 177 -5.47 -9.56 -3.11
N ARG A 178 -4.50 -9.44 -4.00
CA ARG A 178 -3.07 -9.58 -3.78
C ARG A 178 -2.44 -8.21 -3.99
N MET A 179 -1.44 -7.87 -3.21
CA MET A 179 -0.84 -6.54 -3.29
C MET A 179 0.66 -6.56 -3.04
N GLU A 180 1.30 -5.49 -3.48
CA GLU A 180 2.69 -5.15 -3.21
C GLU A 180 2.76 -3.63 -2.98
N LEU A 181 3.45 -3.20 -1.94
CA LEU A 181 3.72 -1.79 -1.71
C LEU A 181 5.04 -1.41 -2.39
N LEU A 182 5.08 -0.23 -2.98
CA LEU A 182 6.32 0.34 -3.51
C LEU A 182 6.83 1.42 -2.57
N GLU A 183 8.03 1.22 -2.05
CA GLU A 183 8.76 2.26 -1.33
C GLU A 183 9.57 3.14 -2.29
N CYS A 184 9.70 4.41 -1.92
CA CYS A 184 10.56 5.36 -2.60
C CYS A 184 11.98 5.23 -2.04
N LEU A 185 12.95 4.88 -2.89
CA LEU A 185 14.35 5.03 -2.54
C LEU A 185 14.90 6.28 -3.21
N GLY A 186 15.35 7.23 -2.39
CA GLY A 186 16.25 8.28 -2.89
C GLY A 186 17.55 7.65 -3.35
N LYS A 187 18.19 8.21 -4.39
CA LYS A 187 19.56 7.82 -4.73
C LYS A 187 20.46 8.15 -3.54
N CYS A 188 20.82 7.15 -2.75
CA CYS A 188 22.00 7.24 -1.90
C CYS A 188 23.21 7.00 -2.82
N GLY A 189 23.88 8.08 -3.17
CA GLY A 189 25.23 8.06 -3.74
C GLY A 189 26.24 8.31 -2.64
#